data_AF-A0A857FJ01-F1
#
_entry.id   AF-A0A857FJ01-F1
#
_cell.length_a   1.000
_cell.length_b   1.000
_cell.length_c   1.000
_cell.angle_alpha   90.00
_cell.angle_beta   90.00
_cell.angle_gamma   90.00
#
_symmetry.space_group_name_H-M   'P 1'
#
loop_
_entity.id
_entity.type
_entity.pdbx_description
1 polymer ?
#
loop_
_entity_poly.entity_id
_entity_poly.type
_entity_poly.pdbx_seq_one_letter_code
_entity_poly.pdbx_strand_id
1 'polypeptide(L)' 'MEKPPIELADGMKEGDRTLSIPQILVLMARVWAVTHPFATIEDRQHLAAMVATELAGRD' A
#
# COMPACT_ATOMS: atom_id res chain seq x y z
N MET A 1 -17.88 24.15 25.71
CA MET A 1 -16.48 24.35 25.26
C MET A 1 -16.21 23.32 24.19
N GLU A 2 -16.30 23.71 22.92
CA GLU A 2 -15.91 22.84 21.81
C GLU A 2 -14.39 22.71 21.80
N LYS A 3 -13.91 21.46 21.73
CA LYS A 3 -12.48 21.17 21.63
C LYS A 3 -11.98 21.70 20.28
N PRO A 4 -10.90 22.49 20.23
CA PRO A 4 -10.39 22.99 18.95
C PRO A 4 -9.95 21.80 18.08
N PRO A 5 -10.19 21.87 16.75
CA PRO A 5 -9.75 20.83 15.84
C PRO A 5 -8.23 20.66 15.96
N ILE A 6 -7.80 19.41 16.06
CA ILE A 6 -6.38 19.07 16.10
C ILE A 6 -5.82 19.39 14.71
N GLU A 7 -5.11 20.51 14.58
CA GLU A 7 -4.24 20.75 13.44
C GLU A 7 -3.12 19.72 13.48
N LEU A 8 -3.30 18.63 12.72
CA LEU A 8 -2.23 17.68 12.45
C LEU A 8 -1.23 18.42 11.54
N ALA A 9 0.03 18.46 11.98
CA ALA A 9 1.13 19.12 11.31
C ALA A 9 1.13 18.81 9.80
N ASP A 10 1.42 19.85 9.02
CA ASP A 10 1.45 19.88 7.56
C ASP A 10 0.13 19.59 6.86
N GLY A 11 -0.78 20.58 6.82
CA GLY A 11 -1.58 21.01 5.64
C GLY A 11 -2.33 19.99 4.76
N MET A 12 -2.29 18.69 5.06
CA MET A 12 -2.85 17.61 4.29
C MET A 12 -4.27 17.40 4.76
N LYS A 13 -5.22 17.57 3.85
CA LYS A 13 -6.62 17.28 4.13
C LYS A 13 -6.75 15.78 4.39
N GLU A 14 -7.71 15.39 5.22
CA GLU A 14 -7.94 13.99 5.60
C GLU A 14 -8.10 13.05 4.36
N GLY A 15 -8.52 13.60 3.21
CA GLY A 15 -8.60 12.91 1.92
C GLY A 15 -7.27 12.66 1.19
N ASP A 16 -6.18 13.37 1.52
CA ASP A 16 -4.85 13.19 0.92
C ASP A 16 -4.12 11.92 1.44
N ARG A 17 -4.74 11.21 2.39
CA ARG A 17 -4.20 9.97 2.99
C ARG A 17 -4.66 8.69 2.28
N THR A 18 -5.52 8.80 1.28
CA THR A 18 -6.08 7.63 0.60
C THR A 18 -5.11 7.14 -0.47
N LEU A 19 -4.48 5.98 -0.22
CA LEU A 19 -3.63 5.34 -1.22
C LEU A 19 -4.46 4.95 -2.44
N SER A 20 -3.92 5.17 -3.64
CA SER A 20 -4.50 4.62 -4.86
C SER A 20 -4.40 3.08 -4.84
N ILE A 21 -5.26 2.39 -5.60
CA ILE A 21 -5.23 0.92 -5.68
C ILE A 21 -3.82 0.40 -6.04
N PRO A 22 -3.09 0.99 -7.02
CA PRO A 22 -1.71 0.61 -7.28
C PRO A 22 -0.78 0.73 -6.08
N GLN A 23 -0.91 1.82 -5.32
CA GLN A 23 -0.10 2.05 -4.12
C GLN A 23 -0.43 1.04 -3.01
N ILE A 24 -1.72 0.68 -2.84
CA ILE A 24 -2.16 -0.34 -1.89
C ILE A 24 -1.54 -1.70 -2.24
N LEU A 25 -1.60 -2.12 -3.52
CA LEU A 25 -1.06 -3.41 -3.95
C LEU A 25 0.44 -3.51 -3.72
N VAL A 26 1.19 -2.45 -4.05
CA VAL A 26 2.64 -2.38 -3.79
C VAL A 26 2.93 -2.41 -2.29
N LEU A 27 2.15 -1.69 -1.48
CA LEU A 27 2.32 -1.71 -0.03
C LEU A 27 2.08 -3.10 0.55
N MET A 28 1.00 -3.77 0.14
CA MET A 28 0.68 -5.14 0.58
C MET A 28 1.79 -6.13 0.19
N ALA A 29 2.34 -6.03 -1.02
CA ALA A 29 3.45 -6.88 -1.45
C ALA A 29 4.71 -6.67 -0.60
N ARG A 30 5.00 -5.42 -0.22
CA ARG A 30 6.12 -5.09 0.68
C ARG A 30 5.90 -5.63 2.09
N VAL A 31 4.71 -5.44 2.65
CA VAL A 31 4.35 -5.98 3.97
C VAL A 31 4.50 -7.51 3.96
N TRP A 32 3.99 -8.17 2.93
CA TRP A 32 4.13 -9.61 2.77
C TRP A 32 5.60 -10.06 2.74
N ALA A 33 6.46 -9.37 1.99
CA ALA A 33 7.89 -9.71 1.90
C ALA A 33 8.62 -9.57 3.24
N VAL A 34 8.22 -8.59 4.08
CA VAL A 34 8.76 -8.43 5.43
C VAL A 34 8.28 -9.53 6.37
N THR A 35 7.01 -9.92 6.29
CA THR A 35 6.43 -10.97 7.15
C THR A 35 6.83 -12.38 6.75
N HIS A 36 7.34 -12.58 5.52
CA HIS A 36 7.81 -13.87 5.00
C HIS A 36 9.29 -13.81 4.58
N PRO A 37 10.23 -13.59 5.53
CA PRO A 37 11.64 -13.37 5.19
C PRO A 37 12.28 -14.59 4.51
N PHE A 38 11.77 -15.79 4.78
CA PHE A 38 12.24 -17.06 4.22
C PHE A 38 11.45 -17.54 2.99
N ALA A 39 10.52 -16.73 2.47
CA ALA A 39 9.82 -17.06 1.23
C ALA A 39 10.82 -17.30 0.11
N THR A 40 10.58 -18.35 -0.67
CA THR A 40 11.44 -18.73 -1.78
C THR A 40 11.43 -17.66 -2.87
N ILE A 41 12.40 -17.75 -3.80
CA ILE A 41 12.40 -16.88 -4.98
C ILE A 41 11.12 -17.12 -5.80
N GLU A 42 10.66 -18.36 -5.90
CA GLU A 42 9.45 -18.73 -6.64
C GLU A 42 8.20 -18.07 -6.03
N ASP A 43 8.03 -18.13 -4.70
CA ASP A 43 6.90 -17.49 -4.02
C ASP A 43 6.89 -15.96 -4.25
N ARG A 44 8.07 -15.34 -4.20
CA ARG A 44 8.23 -13.89 -4.43
C ARG A 44 7.91 -13.52 -5.88
N GLN A 45 8.33 -14.34 -6.84
CA GLN A 45 8.03 -14.15 -8.26
C GLN A 45 6.54 -14.34 -8.54
N HIS A 46 5.91 -15.35 -7.92
CA HIS A 46 4.47 -15.57 -8.04
C HIS A 46 3.66 -14.37 -7.54
N LEU A 47 3.99 -13.84 -6.35
CA LEU A 47 3.34 -12.64 -5.83
C LEU A 47 3.55 -11.43 -6.74
N ALA A 48 4.78 -11.23 -7.23
CA ALA A 48 5.09 -10.13 -8.15
C ALA A 48 4.27 -10.23 -9.45
N ALA A 49 4.11 -11.44 -10.00
CA ALA A 49 3.32 -11.67 -11.19
C ALA A 49 1.83 -11.37 -10.96
N MET A 50 1.27 -11.75 -9.80
CA MET A 50 -0.11 -11.41 -9.44
C MET A 50 -0.32 -9.90 -9.34
N VAL A 51 0.58 -9.20 -8.64
CA VAL A 51 0.51 -7.73 -8.51
C VAL A 51 0.62 -7.06 -9.87
N ALA A 52 1.56 -7.49 -10.72
CA ALA A 52 1.72 -6.95 -12.07
C ALA A 52 0.47 -7.16 -12.94
N THR A 53 -0.16 -8.34 -12.84
CA THR A 53 -1.40 -8.66 -13.57
C THR A 53 -2.55 -7.76 -13.13
N GLU A 54 -2.72 -7.59 -11.83
CA GLU A 54 -3.76 -6.72 -11.26
C GLU A 54 -3.56 -5.25 -11.66
N LEU A 55 -2.32 -4.79 -11.74
CA LEU A 55 -2.00 -3.45 -12.21
C LEU A 55 -2.29 -3.28 -13.71
N ALA A 56 -1.90 -4.25 -14.53
CA ALA A 56 -2.11 -4.20 -15.98
C ALA A 56 -3.59 -4.27 -16.38
N GLY A 57 -4.43 -4.94 -15.58
CA GLY A 57 -5.89 -4.99 -15.81
C GLY A 57 -6.63 -3.69 -15.48
N ARG A 58 -5.93 -2.66 -15.00
CA ARG A 58 -6.49 -1.37 -14.55
C ARG A 58 -6.08 -0.17 -15.41
N ASP A 59 -5.34 -0.42 -16.50
CA ASP A 59 -5.00 0.57 -17.54
C ASP A 59 -6.14 0.77 -18.57
#